data_AF-A0A925S8N3-F1
#
_entry.id   AF-A0A925S8N3-F1
#
_cell.length_a   1.000
_cell.length_b   1.000
_cell.length_c   1.000
_cell.angle_alpha   90.00
_cell.angle_beta   90.00
_cell.angle_gamma   90.00
#
_symmetry.space_group_name_H-M   'P 1'
#
loop_
_entity.id
_entity.type
_entity.pdbx_description
1 polymer ?
#
loop_
_entity_poly.entity_id
_entity_poly.type
_entity_poly.pdbx_seq_one_letter_code
_entity_poly.pdbx_strand_id
1 'polypeptide(L)'
;MRRLLGKPMTAGLQTPPSPTAEEPILTTRNEVVEVPPVTALLGYRTMIKLMVKRDFQSRYRGSLLGALWPLIHPIGHLLLYTFVFCVVLKVRFGQDGSTGNFALYLMSGLLAWGAISESLARSTTCVLEVPNYVKRVVFPLEIIPLVVAISALATQLGGMLILSLCAGVYQQALHASLLYIPMIMFSQVLFMVGLSWILASLGVYVRDIRHLMSLALSAWMYMTPIVYPASALPENLRFLVWINPVAGMVGDYRRVMLEGKAPDFGIFAVYTAVSIALFFAGYYFFMKTKRSFADVM
;
A
#
# COMPACT_ATOMS: atom_id res chain seq x y z
N MET A 1 55.07 -71.71 27.79
CA MET A 1 55.57 -70.47 28.44
C MET A 1 54.35 -69.64 28.85
N ARG A 2 54.06 -69.57 30.17
CA ARG A 2 53.21 -68.61 30.95
C ARG A 2 51.80 -68.23 30.43
N ARG A 3 50.72 -68.58 31.17
CA ARG A 3 49.98 -67.74 32.17
C ARG A 3 49.51 -66.40 31.58
N LEU A 4 48.22 -66.03 31.58
CA LEU A 4 47.37 -65.57 32.71
C LEU A 4 45.89 -65.53 32.21
N LEU A 5 44.92 -66.18 32.86
CA LEU A 5 44.00 -65.64 33.89
C LEU A 5 43.32 -64.30 33.55
N GLY A 6 42.00 -64.37 33.27
CA GLY A 6 41.09 -63.23 33.21
C GLY A 6 39.62 -63.65 33.05
N LYS A 7 38.95 -63.88 34.17
CA LYS A 7 37.47 -63.85 34.33
C LYS A 7 37.17 -62.66 35.27
N PRO A 8 35.94 -62.17 35.46
CA PRO A 8 34.73 -62.11 34.62
C PRO A 8 34.24 -60.65 34.45
N MET A 9 33.22 -60.36 33.64
CA MET A 9 32.24 -59.31 33.98
C MET A 9 30.98 -59.40 33.11
N THR A 10 29.90 -59.82 33.74
CA THR A 10 28.51 -59.67 33.29
C THR A 10 28.19 -58.18 33.16
N ALA A 11 28.21 -57.65 31.94
CA ALA A 11 27.59 -56.36 31.66
C ALA A 11 26.08 -56.58 31.55
N GLY A 12 25.35 -56.08 32.56
CA GLY A 12 23.90 -56.08 32.56
C GLY A 12 23.36 -55.41 31.30
N LEU A 13 22.41 -56.08 30.66
CA LEU A 13 21.51 -55.48 29.67
C LEU A 13 20.74 -54.35 30.35
N GLN A 14 21.22 -53.11 30.23
CA GLN A 14 20.39 -51.94 30.40
C GLN A 14 19.46 -51.88 29.19
N THR A 15 18.24 -52.37 29.36
CA THR A 15 17.11 -52.00 28.50
C THR A 15 16.99 -50.47 28.52
N PRO A 16 16.85 -49.79 27.37
CA PRO A 16 16.60 -48.36 27.37
C PRO A 16 15.31 -48.06 28.15
N PRO A 17 15.27 -47.00 28.98
CA PRO A 17 14.06 -46.67 29.70
C PRO A 17 12.93 -46.38 28.71
N SER A 18 11.77 -46.97 29.01
CA SER A 18 10.48 -46.73 28.34
C SER A 18 10.21 -45.22 28.21
N PRO A 19 9.61 -44.75 27.10
CA PRO A 19 9.23 -43.35 26.95
C PRO A 19 7.97 -43.08 27.78
N THR A 20 8.14 -42.92 29.09
CA THR A 20 7.12 -42.40 30.01
C THR A 20 7.60 -41.06 30.52
N ALA A 21 7.43 -40.06 29.67
CA ALA A 21 7.26 -38.68 30.06
C ALA A 21 6.41 -38.07 28.95
N GLU A 22 5.10 -38.02 29.19
CA GLU A 22 4.20 -37.12 28.49
C GLU A 22 4.80 -35.72 28.63
N GLU A 23 5.51 -35.25 27.60
CA GLU A 23 5.79 -33.83 27.47
C GLU A 23 4.43 -33.13 27.40
N PRO A 24 4.17 -32.12 28.26
CA PRO A 24 2.96 -31.34 28.12
C PRO A 24 3.08 -30.60 26.80
N ILE A 25 2.32 -31.07 25.81
CA ILE A 25 2.05 -30.35 24.58
C ILE A 25 1.61 -28.96 25.03
N LEU A 26 2.45 -27.95 24.79
CA LEU A 26 2.12 -26.55 25.01
C LEU A 26 1.02 -26.17 24.02
N THR A 27 -0.21 -26.58 24.29
CA THR A 27 -1.43 -25.99 23.77
C THR A 27 -1.68 -24.67 24.47
N THR A 28 -0.76 -23.72 24.35
CA THR A 28 -1.14 -22.31 24.39
C THR A 28 -1.63 -21.96 22.99
N ARG A 29 -2.84 -22.44 22.69
CA ARG A 29 -3.65 -21.98 21.57
C ARG A 29 -3.78 -20.47 21.75
N ASN A 30 -2.93 -19.71 21.05
CA ASN A 30 -2.86 -18.25 21.11
C ASN A 30 -4.27 -17.67 21.09
N GLU A 31 -4.78 -17.25 22.25
CA GLU A 31 -5.85 -16.27 22.31
C GLU A 31 -5.23 -15.01 21.74
N VAL A 32 -5.50 -14.78 20.45
CA VAL A 32 -5.16 -13.52 19.80
C VAL A 32 -6.01 -12.48 20.52
N VAL A 33 -5.43 -11.81 21.50
CA VAL A 33 -6.00 -10.59 22.05
C VAL A 33 -6.27 -9.70 20.84
N GLU A 34 -7.54 -9.41 20.56
CA GLU A 34 -7.95 -8.52 19.47
C GLU A 34 -7.55 -7.10 19.87
N VAL A 35 -6.25 -6.83 19.75
CA VAL A 35 -5.67 -5.53 20.05
C VAL A 35 -6.23 -4.56 19.00
N PRO A 36 -6.75 -3.38 19.40
CA PRO A 36 -7.17 -2.38 18.44
C PRO A 36 -6.08 -2.11 17.40
N PRO A 37 -6.43 -1.86 16.12
CA PRO A 37 -5.44 -1.70 15.06
C PRO A 37 -4.42 -0.61 15.39
N VAL A 38 -4.87 0.48 16.00
CA VAL A 38 -4.01 1.62 16.37
C VAL A 38 -2.96 1.22 17.40
N THR A 39 -3.33 0.50 18.46
CA THR A 39 -2.40 0.10 19.52
C THR A 39 -1.43 -0.98 19.04
N ALA A 40 -1.89 -1.91 18.19
CA ALA A 40 -1.01 -2.87 17.51
C ALA A 40 0.06 -2.14 16.69
N LEU A 41 -0.34 -1.21 15.82
CA LEU A 41 0.59 -0.49 14.95
C LEU A 41 1.59 0.39 15.72
N LEU A 42 1.15 1.04 16.80
CA LEU A 42 2.03 1.85 17.64
C LEU A 42 3.09 1.02 18.37
N GLY A 43 2.74 -0.19 18.81
CA GLY A 43 3.68 -1.12 19.47
C GLY A 43 4.82 -1.55 18.55
N TYR A 44 4.56 -1.68 17.24
CA TYR A 44 5.54 -2.16 16.26
C TYR A 44 6.19 -1.06 15.40
N ARG A 45 6.06 0.22 15.78
CA ARG A 45 6.54 1.38 15.00
C ARG A 45 7.99 1.27 14.50
N THR A 46 8.90 0.73 15.32
CA THR A 46 10.32 0.57 14.96
C THR A 46 10.47 -0.49 13.87
N MET A 47 9.72 -1.59 13.98
CA MET A 47 9.74 -2.66 12.99
C MET A 47 9.13 -2.20 11.67
N ILE A 48 8.02 -1.45 11.71
CA ILE A 48 7.39 -0.85 10.52
C ILE A 48 8.41 0.02 9.79
N LYS A 49 9.11 0.92 10.48
CA LYS A 49 10.14 1.78 9.87
C LYS A 49 11.26 0.98 9.19
N LEU A 50 11.75 -0.07 9.85
CA LEU A 50 12.79 -0.93 9.29
C LEU A 50 12.30 -1.69 8.04
N MET A 51 11.06 -2.18 8.07
CA MET A 51 10.48 -2.90 6.95
C MET A 51 10.18 -2.00 5.76
N VAL A 52 9.66 -0.79 5.98
CA VAL A 52 9.46 0.22 4.93
C VAL A 52 10.80 0.56 4.28
N LYS A 53 11.83 0.82 5.09
CA LYS A 53 13.18 1.09 4.58
C LYS A 53 13.70 -0.08 3.74
N ARG A 54 13.55 -1.31 4.23
CA ARG A 54 13.98 -2.52 3.52
C ARG A 54 13.21 -2.72 2.21
N ASP A 55 11.89 -2.56 2.23
CA ASP A 55 11.01 -2.69 1.06
C ASP A 55 11.36 -1.65 0.00
N PHE A 56 11.66 -0.41 0.40
CA PHE A 56 12.10 0.62 -0.55
C PHE A 56 13.49 0.30 -1.13
N GLN A 57 14.43 -0.13 -0.28
CA GLN A 57 15.78 -0.49 -0.72
C GLN A 57 15.79 -1.73 -1.62
N SER A 58 14.95 -2.73 -1.36
CA SER A 58 14.93 -3.96 -2.14
C SER A 58 14.49 -3.72 -3.59
N ARG A 59 13.60 -2.75 -3.83
CA ARG A 59 13.13 -2.40 -5.19
C ARG A 59 14.23 -1.90 -6.10
N TYR A 60 15.20 -1.19 -5.54
CA TYR A 60 16.26 -0.52 -6.30
C TYR A 60 17.63 -1.19 -6.12
N ARG A 61 17.68 -2.31 -5.39
CA ARG A 61 18.91 -3.06 -5.15
C ARG A 61 19.39 -3.70 -6.45
N GLY A 62 20.65 -3.49 -6.78
CA GLY A 62 21.26 -4.05 -8.01
C GLY A 62 20.98 -3.25 -9.28
N SER A 63 20.30 -2.10 -9.19
CA SER A 63 20.15 -1.17 -10.31
C SER A 63 21.29 -0.15 -10.36
N LEU A 64 21.80 0.16 -11.56
CA LEU A 64 22.86 1.16 -11.78
C LEU A 64 22.52 2.52 -11.17
N LEU A 65 21.28 2.98 -11.34
CA LEU A 65 20.79 4.26 -10.85
C LEU A 65 20.25 4.19 -9.40
N GLY A 66 20.04 2.98 -8.88
CA GLY A 66 19.65 2.72 -7.51
C GLY A 66 18.51 3.61 -7.00
N ALA A 67 18.77 4.33 -5.91
CA ALA A 67 17.78 5.16 -5.21
C ALA A 67 17.29 6.40 -5.99
N LEU A 68 17.78 6.66 -7.22
CA LEU A 68 17.31 7.76 -8.06
C LEU A 68 16.02 7.42 -8.82
N TRP A 69 15.69 6.14 -9.01
CA TRP A 69 14.49 5.71 -9.74
C TRP A 69 13.15 6.31 -9.27
N PRO A 70 12.86 6.42 -7.95
CA PRO A 70 11.64 7.07 -7.47
C PRO A 70 11.48 8.52 -7.94
N LEU A 71 12.58 9.21 -8.29
CA LEU A 71 12.54 10.57 -8.83
C LEU A 71 12.46 10.55 -10.37
N ILE A 72 13.20 9.62 -11.00
CA ILE A 72 13.22 9.48 -12.46
C ILE A 72 11.84 9.13 -13.00
N HIS A 73 11.09 8.25 -12.33
CA HIS A 73 9.76 7.83 -12.79
C HIS A 73 8.75 9.01 -12.89
N PRO A 74 8.50 9.81 -11.83
CA PRO A 74 7.64 10.98 -11.93
C PRO A 74 8.12 12.02 -12.95
N ILE A 75 9.42 12.28 -13.03
CA ILE A 75 9.99 13.23 -14.01
C ILE A 75 9.76 12.72 -15.44
N GLY A 76 10.06 11.45 -15.70
CA GLY A 76 9.85 10.81 -16.99
C GLY A 76 8.39 10.84 -17.43
N HIS A 77 7.46 10.50 -16.52
CA HIS A 77 6.03 10.63 -16.80
C HIS A 77 5.62 12.08 -17.07
N LEU A 78 6.16 13.06 -16.33
CA LEU A 78 5.82 14.47 -16.51
C LEU A 78 6.27 14.95 -17.88
N LEU A 79 7.49 14.62 -18.28
CA LEU A 79 8.02 14.93 -19.60
C LEU A 79 7.22 14.25 -20.70
N LEU A 80 6.89 12.97 -20.54
CA LEU A 80 6.09 12.21 -21.51
C LEU A 80 4.70 12.83 -21.70
N TYR A 81 3.99 13.11 -20.60
CA TYR A 81 2.65 13.71 -20.67
C TYR A 81 2.71 15.13 -21.21
N THR A 82 3.71 15.92 -20.83
CA THR A 82 3.92 17.26 -21.42
C THR A 82 4.16 17.14 -22.92
N PHE A 83 5.01 16.22 -23.37
CA PHE A 83 5.28 16.02 -24.79
C PHE A 83 4.02 15.62 -25.56
N VAL A 84 3.32 14.57 -25.11
CA VAL A 84 2.13 14.05 -25.82
C VAL A 84 1.01 15.07 -25.81
N PHE A 85 0.65 15.63 -24.65
CA PHE A 85 -0.53 16.49 -24.55
C PHE A 85 -0.25 17.93 -24.99
N CYS A 86 0.95 18.47 -24.73
CA CYS A 86 1.25 19.83 -25.11
C CYS A 86 1.80 19.97 -26.53
N VAL A 87 2.68 19.07 -26.95
CA VAL A 87 3.37 19.19 -28.25
C VAL A 87 2.59 18.47 -29.34
N VAL A 88 2.19 17.22 -29.11
CA VAL A 88 1.53 16.38 -30.14
C VAL A 88 0.05 16.73 -30.28
N LEU A 89 -0.71 16.63 -29.17
CA LEU A 89 -2.16 16.82 -29.19
C LEU A 89 -2.60 18.29 -29.05
N LYS A 90 -1.68 19.17 -28.62
CA LYS A 90 -1.93 20.61 -28.39
C LYS A 90 -3.21 20.88 -27.58
N VAL A 91 -3.49 20.03 -26.59
CA VAL A 91 -4.73 20.09 -25.82
C VAL A 91 -4.74 21.35 -24.96
N ARG A 92 -5.70 22.25 -25.22
CA ARG A 92 -5.91 23.46 -24.42
C ARG A 92 -6.95 23.18 -23.34
N PHE A 93 -6.58 23.28 -22.08
CA PHE A 93 -7.47 23.10 -20.93
C PHE A 93 -7.51 24.37 -20.07
N GLY A 94 -8.72 24.76 -19.63
CA GLY A 94 -8.97 25.98 -18.85
C GLY A 94 -9.26 27.23 -19.70
N GLN A 95 -9.82 28.28 -19.07
CA GLN A 95 -10.17 29.53 -19.75
C GLN A 95 -8.95 30.28 -20.32
N ASP A 96 -7.76 30.04 -19.76
CA ASP A 96 -6.51 30.72 -20.17
C ASP A 96 -5.76 30.03 -21.33
N GLY A 97 -6.25 28.86 -21.80
CA GLY A 97 -5.70 28.19 -22.97
C GLY A 97 -4.25 27.70 -22.87
N SER A 98 -3.65 27.67 -21.67
CA SER A 98 -2.25 27.26 -21.48
C SER A 98 -2.11 25.73 -21.45
N THR A 99 -1.31 25.21 -22.37
CA THR A 99 -1.14 23.76 -22.60
C THR A 99 -0.46 23.07 -21.41
N GLY A 100 0.47 23.76 -20.71
CA GLY A 100 1.21 23.20 -19.57
C GLY A 100 0.33 22.90 -18.34
N ASN A 101 -0.82 23.55 -18.22
CA ASN A 101 -1.76 23.27 -17.13
C ASN A 101 -2.37 21.87 -17.22
N PHE A 102 -2.50 21.30 -18.43
CA PHE A 102 -3.07 19.95 -18.57
C PHE A 102 -2.11 18.86 -18.05
N ALA A 103 -0.82 18.95 -18.35
CA ALA A 103 0.15 17.95 -17.89
C ALA A 103 0.23 17.94 -16.35
N LEU A 104 0.20 19.13 -15.71
CA LEU A 104 0.13 19.27 -14.25
C LEU A 104 -1.19 18.71 -13.69
N TYR A 105 -2.31 19.02 -14.34
CA TYR A 105 -3.64 18.49 -13.99
C TYR A 105 -3.73 16.98 -14.05
N LEU A 106 -3.18 16.37 -15.11
CA LEU A 106 -3.14 14.93 -15.29
C LEU A 106 -2.22 14.27 -14.25
N MET A 107 -1.02 14.81 -14.07
CA MET A 107 -0.04 14.27 -13.13
C MET A 107 -0.55 14.29 -11.69
N SER A 108 -1.21 15.37 -11.24
CA SER A 108 -1.75 15.45 -9.88
C SER A 108 -2.68 14.29 -9.54
N GLY A 109 -3.57 13.92 -10.47
CA GLY A 109 -4.47 12.79 -10.29
C GLY A 109 -3.77 11.44 -10.43
N LEU A 110 -2.85 11.31 -11.38
CA LEU A 110 -2.11 10.07 -11.61
C LEU A 110 -1.16 9.72 -10.45
N LEU A 111 -0.61 10.69 -9.73
CA LEU A 111 0.24 10.43 -8.56
C LEU A 111 -0.57 9.79 -7.43
N ALA A 112 -1.73 10.36 -7.11
CA ALA A 112 -2.62 9.81 -6.09
C ALA A 112 -3.15 8.42 -6.49
N TRP A 113 -3.62 8.29 -7.73
CA TRP A 113 -4.06 7.02 -8.29
C TRP A 113 -2.94 5.97 -8.34
N GLY A 114 -1.72 6.40 -8.68
CA GLY A 114 -0.55 5.54 -8.75
C GLY A 114 -0.25 4.87 -7.42
N ALA A 115 -0.27 5.61 -6.31
CA ALA A 115 -0.07 5.00 -4.99
C ALA A 115 -1.20 4.04 -4.60
N ILE A 116 -2.46 4.41 -4.87
CA ILE A 116 -3.62 3.55 -4.58
C ILE A 116 -3.51 2.26 -5.37
N SER A 117 -3.33 2.35 -6.69
CA SER A 117 -3.22 1.19 -7.58
C SER A 117 -2.01 0.32 -7.26
N GLU A 118 -0.83 0.91 -7.00
CA GLU A 118 0.36 0.17 -6.57
C GLU A 118 0.11 -0.58 -5.25
N SER A 119 -0.43 0.11 -4.25
CA SER A 119 -0.71 -0.48 -2.94
C SER A 119 -1.66 -1.66 -3.04
N LEU A 120 -2.79 -1.48 -3.73
CA LEU A 120 -3.82 -2.50 -3.88
C LEU A 120 -3.32 -3.70 -4.68
N ALA A 121 -2.64 -3.46 -5.81
CA ALA A 121 -2.10 -4.53 -6.65
C ALA A 121 -1.08 -5.38 -5.89
N ARG A 122 -0.11 -4.74 -5.22
CA ARG A 122 0.92 -5.45 -4.45
C ARG A 122 0.36 -6.15 -3.22
N SER A 123 -0.72 -5.63 -2.64
CA SER A 123 -1.34 -6.27 -1.48
C SER A 123 -1.88 -7.67 -1.81
N THR A 124 -2.26 -7.94 -3.06
CA THR A 124 -2.72 -9.28 -3.47
C THR A 124 -1.65 -10.38 -3.34
N THR A 125 -0.36 -10.04 -3.35
CA THR A 125 0.73 -11.02 -3.29
C THR A 125 1.65 -10.86 -2.07
N CYS A 126 1.54 -9.75 -1.33
CA CYS A 126 2.54 -9.39 -0.32
C CYS A 126 2.72 -10.41 0.81
N VAL A 127 1.67 -11.14 1.19
CA VAL A 127 1.75 -12.19 2.23
C VAL A 127 2.46 -13.44 1.69
N LEU A 128 2.22 -13.79 0.42
CA LEU A 128 2.80 -14.97 -0.24
C LEU A 128 4.29 -14.77 -0.59
N GLU A 129 4.71 -13.51 -0.80
CA GLU A 129 6.10 -13.16 -1.13
C GLU A 129 7.07 -13.33 0.05
N VAL A 130 6.55 -13.50 1.27
CA VAL A 130 7.38 -13.61 2.47
C VAL A 130 7.02 -14.80 3.38
N PRO A 131 7.08 -16.04 2.85
CA PRO A 131 6.60 -17.24 3.54
C PRO A 131 7.40 -17.56 4.81
N ASN A 132 8.67 -17.14 4.86
CA ASN A 132 9.56 -17.36 6.00
C ASN A 132 9.10 -16.64 7.28
N TYR A 133 8.31 -15.57 7.18
CA TYR A 133 7.73 -14.89 8.35
C TYR A 133 6.46 -15.56 8.87
N VAL A 134 5.73 -16.27 8.00
CA VAL A 134 4.48 -16.95 8.35
C VAL A 134 4.73 -18.19 9.20
N LYS A 135 5.84 -18.91 8.94
CA LYS A 135 6.06 -20.26 9.50
C LYS A 135 6.95 -20.32 10.75
N ARG A 136 7.65 -19.26 11.18
CA ARG A 136 8.71 -19.38 12.22
C ARG A 136 8.83 -18.28 13.28
N VAL A 137 8.02 -17.22 13.29
CA VAL A 137 8.13 -16.16 14.33
C VAL A 137 6.73 -15.62 14.70
N VAL A 138 6.57 -15.15 15.94
CA VAL A 138 5.41 -14.38 16.46
C VAL A 138 5.33 -13.01 15.74
N PHE A 139 5.25 -13.02 14.41
CA PHE A 139 5.32 -11.84 13.59
C PHE A 139 3.91 -11.32 13.26
N PRO A 140 3.59 -10.04 13.53
CA PRO A 140 2.30 -9.44 13.18
C PRO A 140 2.17 -9.26 11.66
N LEU A 141 1.56 -10.25 10.99
CA LEU A 141 1.36 -10.26 9.52
C LEU A 141 0.59 -9.04 8.98
N GLU A 142 -0.24 -8.39 9.81
CA GLU A 142 -0.99 -7.17 9.47
C GLU A 142 -0.10 -5.97 9.13
N ILE A 143 1.18 -6.02 9.50
CA ILE A 143 2.16 -4.99 9.16
C ILE A 143 2.57 -5.07 7.69
N ILE A 144 2.48 -6.25 7.06
CA ILE A 144 2.95 -6.43 5.68
C ILE A 144 2.15 -5.55 4.70
N PRO A 145 0.80 -5.56 4.69
CA PRO A 145 0.03 -4.70 3.79
C PRO A 145 0.21 -3.20 4.12
N LEU A 146 0.40 -2.85 5.40
CA LEU A 146 0.70 -1.48 5.81
C LEU A 146 2.03 -0.99 5.24
N VAL A 147 3.08 -1.81 5.28
CA VAL A 147 4.40 -1.48 4.72
C VAL A 147 4.28 -1.19 3.23
N VAL A 148 3.54 -2.01 2.48
CA VAL A 148 3.29 -1.80 1.05
C VAL A 148 2.61 -0.45 0.80
N ALA A 149 1.56 -0.12 1.56
CA ALA A 149 0.83 1.14 1.43
C ALA A 149 1.70 2.37 1.76
N ILE A 150 2.47 2.33 2.86
CA ILE A 150 3.37 3.42 3.24
C ILE A 150 4.46 3.63 2.18
N SER A 151 5.02 2.55 1.65
CA SER A 151 6.06 2.69 0.64
C SER A 151 5.51 3.23 -0.69
N ALA A 152 4.27 2.93 -1.07
CA ALA A 152 3.61 3.54 -2.23
C ALA A 152 3.39 5.05 -2.02
N LEU A 153 3.01 5.47 -0.80
CA LEU A 153 2.89 6.88 -0.44
C LEU A 153 4.22 7.62 -0.48
N ALA A 154 5.32 6.97 -0.11
CA ALA A 154 6.64 7.58 -0.22
C ALA A 154 6.96 7.96 -1.68
N THR A 155 6.60 7.10 -2.64
CA THR A 155 6.73 7.38 -4.08
C THR A 155 5.81 8.53 -4.51
N GLN A 156 4.54 8.53 -4.08
CA GLN A 156 3.62 9.64 -4.35
C GLN A 156 4.13 10.96 -3.78
N LEU A 157 4.64 10.99 -2.55
CA LEU A 157 5.23 12.18 -1.93
C LEU A 157 6.38 12.73 -2.77
N GLY A 158 7.30 11.87 -3.21
CA GLY A 158 8.40 12.28 -4.10
C GLY A 158 7.88 12.92 -5.38
N GLY A 159 6.89 12.29 -6.02
CA GLY A 159 6.24 12.83 -7.21
C GLY A 159 5.48 14.13 -6.97
N MET A 160 4.81 14.27 -5.82
CA MET A 160 4.06 15.48 -5.45
C MET A 160 5.00 16.65 -5.16
N LEU A 161 6.16 16.41 -4.55
CA LEU A 161 7.19 17.43 -4.36
C LEU A 161 7.70 17.94 -5.71
N ILE A 162 8.03 17.04 -6.64
CA ILE A 162 8.45 17.40 -7.99
C ILE A 162 7.34 18.20 -8.69
N LEU A 163 6.10 17.73 -8.62
CA LEU A 163 4.96 18.40 -9.23
C LEU A 163 4.74 19.81 -8.67
N SER A 164 4.86 19.98 -7.34
CA SER A 164 4.71 21.27 -6.67
C SER A 164 5.81 22.26 -7.08
N LEU A 165 7.05 21.79 -7.21
CA LEU A 165 8.15 22.61 -7.72
C LEU A 165 7.91 23.05 -9.17
N CYS A 166 7.49 22.12 -10.04
CA CYS A 166 7.16 22.45 -11.43
C CYS A 166 5.97 23.40 -11.54
N ALA A 167 4.92 23.22 -10.73
CA ALA A 167 3.78 24.12 -10.68
C ALA A 167 4.19 25.51 -10.19
N GLY A 168 5.03 25.61 -9.15
CA GLY A 168 5.54 26.88 -8.64
C GLY A 168 6.36 27.67 -9.69
N VAL A 169 7.15 26.98 -10.51
CA VAL A 169 7.91 27.61 -11.61
C VAL A 169 6.99 28.03 -12.77
N TYR A 170 6.04 27.17 -13.16
CA TYR A 170 5.20 27.41 -14.33
C TYR A 170 4.07 28.41 -14.07
N GLN A 171 3.43 28.31 -12.91
CA GLN A 171 2.30 29.16 -12.50
C GLN A 171 2.74 30.37 -11.66
N GLN A 172 4.04 30.46 -11.33
CA GLN A 172 4.62 31.54 -10.52
C GLN A 172 3.97 31.71 -9.13
N ALA A 173 3.33 30.64 -8.63
CA ALA A 173 2.63 30.64 -7.35
C ALA A 173 2.85 29.30 -6.64
N LEU A 174 3.34 29.37 -5.41
CA LEU A 174 3.23 28.28 -4.44
C LEU A 174 2.11 28.60 -3.49
N HIS A 175 1.07 27.79 -3.51
CA HIS A 175 -0.10 28.05 -2.69
C HIS A 175 0.08 27.53 -1.27
N ALA A 176 -0.33 28.32 -0.27
CA ALA A 176 -0.36 27.90 1.13
C ALA A 176 -1.31 26.70 1.37
N SER A 177 -2.23 26.44 0.45
CA SER A 177 -3.12 25.27 0.46
C SER A 177 -2.37 23.95 0.51
N LEU A 178 -1.10 23.88 0.06
CA LEU A 178 -0.26 22.68 0.15
C LEU A 178 -0.17 22.10 1.57
N LEU A 179 -0.40 22.93 2.60
CA LEU A 179 -0.48 22.49 4.00
C LEU A 179 -1.62 21.50 4.28
N TYR A 180 -2.64 21.42 3.42
CA TYR A 180 -3.72 20.44 3.52
C TYR A 180 -3.37 19.05 2.95
N ILE A 181 -2.23 18.90 2.26
CA ILE A 181 -1.81 17.60 1.69
C ILE A 181 -1.73 16.49 2.75
N PRO A 182 -1.09 16.69 3.92
CA PRO A 182 -1.02 15.66 4.96
C PRO A 182 -2.40 15.19 5.44
N MET A 183 -3.38 16.08 5.47
CA MET A 183 -4.76 15.79 5.86
C MET A 183 -5.46 14.90 4.83
N ILE A 184 -5.35 15.23 3.53
CA ILE A 184 -5.89 14.38 2.45
C ILE A 184 -5.18 13.01 2.43
N MET A 185 -3.86 13.02 2.58
CA MET A 185 -3.05 11.81 2.62
C MET A 185 -3.42 10.89 3.78
N PHE A 186 -3.76 11.44 4.95
CA PHE A 186 -4.21 10.64 6.08
C PHE A 186 -5.44 9.78 5.71
N SER A 187 -6.46 10.39 5.11
CA SER A 187 -7.65 9.68 4.64
C SER A 187 -7.33 8.68 3.53
N GLN A 188 -6.37 8.99 2.66
CA GLN A 188 -5.88 8.07 1.63
C GLN A 188 -5.17 6.86 2.25
N VAL A 189 -4.32 7.05 3.27
CA VAL A 189 -3.63 5.95 3.97
C VAL A 189 -4.64 4.97 4.56
N LEU A 190 -5.65 5.47 5.28
CA LEU A 190 -6.68 4.64 5.90
C LEU A 190 -7.43 3.82 4.85
N PHE A 191 -7.82 4.45 3.74
CA PHE A 191 -8.49 3.79 2.63
C PHE A 191 -7.65 2.66 2.03
N MET A 192 -6.39 2.97 1.70
CA MET A 192 -5.49 2.01 1.07
C MET A 192 -5.21 0.85 2.02
N VAL A 193 -4.88 1.11 3.28
CA VAL A 193 -4.57 0.05 4.26
C VAL A 193 -5.79 -0.85 4.50
N GLY A 194 -6.98 -0.27 4.62
CA GLY A 194 -8.23 -1.02 4.78
C GLY A 194 -8.47 -2.01 3.63
N LEU A 195 -8.40 -1.54 2.39
CA LEU A 195 -8.52 -2.42 1.22
C LEU A 195 -7.35 -3.39 1.08
N SER A 196 -6.13 -2.93 1.36
CA SER A 196 -4.92 -3.75 1.30
C SER A 196 -5.01 -4.96 2.24
N TRP A 197 -5.61 -4.82 3.43
CA TRP A 197 -5.88 -5.95 4.33
C TRP A 197 -6.88 -6.95 3.75
N ILE A 198 -7.96 -6.46 3.12
CA ILE A 198 -8.94 -7.33 2.46
C ILE A 198 -8.27 -8.10 1.31
N LEU A 199 -7.57 -7.38 0.43
CA LEU A 199 -6.91 -7.95 -0.74
C LEU A 199 -5.77 -8.90 -0.38
N ALA A 200 -4.99 -8.58 0.65
CA ALA A 200 -3.94 -9.47 1.15
C ALA A 200 -4.52 -10.79 1.68
N SER A 201 -5.65 -10.72 2.38
CA SER A 201 -6.36 -11.93 2.81
C SER A 201 -6.84 -12.73 1.60
N LEU A 202 -7.54 -12.09 0.67
CA LEU A 202 -8.07 -12.75 -0.53
C LEU A 202 -6.97 -13.35 -1.40
N GLY A 203 -5.81 -12.70 -1.50
CA GLY A 203 -4.64 -13.20 -2.24
C GLY A 203 -4.08 -14.52 -1.72
N VAL A 204 -4.19 -14.78 -0.42
CA VAL A 204 -3.78 -16.06 0.16
C VAL A 204 -4.73 -17.18 -0.26
N TYR A 205 -6.04 -16.93 -0.31
CA TYR A 205 -7.04 -17.95 -0.63
C TYR A 205 -7.32 -18.11 -2.13
N VAL A 206 -7.21 -17.02 -2.91
CA VAL A 206 -7.63 -16.94 -4.31
C VAL A 206 -6.47 -16.39 -5.14
N ARG A 207 -5.76 -17.28 -5.84
CA ARG A 207 -4.58 -16.90 -6.65
C ARG A 207 -4.93 -15.96 -7.82
N ASP A 208 -6.14 -16.08 -8.36
CA ASP A 208 -6.60 -15.28 -9.51
C ASP A 208 -6.93 -13.84 -9.14
N ILE A 209 -6.99 -13.49 -7.85
CA ILE A 209 -7.30 -12.12 -7.43
C ILE A 209 -6.28 -11.11 -7.97
N ARG A 210 -5.03 -11.53 -8.18
CA ARG A 210 -3.98 -10.68 -8.78
C ARG A 210 -4.36 -10.24 -10.20
N HIS A 211 -4.86 -11.17 -11.02
CA HIS A 211 -5.28 -10.88 -12.39
C HIS A 211 -6.54 -10.01 -12.40
N LEU A 212 -7.52 -10.36 -11.56
CA LEU A 212 -8.76 -9.59 -11.43
C LEU A 212 -8.49 -8.16 -10.96
N MET A 213 -7.56 -7.96 -10.02
CA MET A 213 -7.18 -6.62 -9.54
C MET A 213 -6.47 -5.78 -10.59
N SER A 214 -5.63 -6.38 -11.45
CA SER A 214 -5.02 -5.64 -12.57
C SER A 214 -6.10 -5.04 -13.50
N LEU A 215 -7.12 -5.83 -13.83
CA LEU A 215 -8.23 -5.38 -14.67
C LEU A 215 -9.13 -4.37 -13.93
N ALA A 216 -9.49 -4.66 -12.68
CA ALA A 216 -10.37 -3.81 -11.88
C ALA A 216 -9.76 -2.43 -11.63
N LEU A 217 -8.46 -2.35 -11.31
CA LEU A 217 -7.75 -1.09 -11.15
C LEU A 217 -7.74 -0.31 -12.47
N SER A 218 -7.45 -0.99 -13.59
CA SER A 218 -7.47 -0.35 -14.91
C SER A 218 -8.85 0.25 -15.23
N ALA A 219 -9.93 -0.50 -14.99
CA ALA A 219 -11.30 0.00 -15.17
C ALA A 219 -11.63 1.17 -14.21
N TRP A 220 -11.26 1.06 -12.94
CA TRP A 220 -11.54 2.08 -11.93
C TRP A 220 -10.78 3.39 -12.18
N MET A 221 -9.58 3.31 -12.75
CA MET A 221 -8.84 4.50 -13.21
C MET A 221 -9.66 5.33 -14.20
N TYR A 222 -10.31 4.68 -15.19
CA TYR A 222 -11.12 5.36 -16.20
C TYR A 222 -12.50 5.78 -15.67
N MET A 223 -13.05 5.08 -14.67
CA MET A 223 -14.25 5.52 -13.97
C MET A 223 -14.00 6.74 -13.06
N THR A 224 -12.75 7.00 -12.70
CA THR A 224 -12.35 8.17 -11.93
C THR A 224 -11.99 9.30 -12.89
N PRO A 225 -12.44 10.55 -12.66
CA PRO A 225 -12.13 11.67 -13.54
C PRO A 225 -10.67 12.13 -13.38
N ILE A 226 -9.72 11.27 -13.77
CA ILE A 226 -8.28 11.55 -13.74
C ILE A 226 -7.83 12.10 -15.09
N VAL A 227 -8.13 11.38 -16.17
CA VAL A 227 -7.67 11.75 -17.52
C VAL A 227 -8.58 12.76 -18.23
N TYR A 228 -9.78 12.99 -17.67
CA TYR A 228 -10.79 13.91 -18.18
C TYR A 228 -11.41 14.73 -17.04
N PRO A 229 -11.97 15.92 -17.34
CA PRO A 229 -12.64 16.75 -16.35
C PRO A 229 -14.00 16.16 -15.98
N ALA A 230 -14.41 16.29 -14.72
CA ALA A 230 -15.72 15.81 -14.26
C ALA A 230 -16.90 16.48 -15.00
N SER A 231 -16.71 17.69 -15.55
CA SER A 231 -17.73 18.40 -16.34
C SER A 231 -18.06 17.73 -17.68
N ALA A 232 -17.14 16.92 -18.22
CA ALA A 232 -17.34 16.19 -19.47
C ALA A 232 -18.26 14.96 -19.29
N LEU A 233 -18.55 14.56 -18.05
CA LEU A 233 -19.50 13.47 -17.80
C LEU A 233 -20.93 13.96 -18.04
N PRO A 234 -21.76 13.13 -18.71
CA PRO A 234 -23.18 13.41 -18.85
C PRO A 234 -23.84 13.43 -17.46
N GLU A 235 -24.90 14.22 -17.33
CA GLU A 235 -25.46 14.62 -16.03
C GLU A 235 -25.94 13.43 -15.18
N ASN A 236 -26.46 12.39 -15.84
CA ASN A 236 -26.86 11.12 -15.26
C ASN A 236 -25.71 10.27 -14.69
N LEU A 237 -24.45 10.51 -15.08
CA LEU A 237 -23.28 9.77 -14.57
C LEU A 237 -22.45 10.59 -13.58
N ARG A 238 -22.77 11.87 -13.37
CA ARG A 238 -22.04 12.72 -12.43
C ARG A 238 -22.12 12.19 -11.00
N PHE A 239 -23.20 11.51 -10.61
CA PHE A 239 -23.35 10.93 -9.27
C PHE A 239 -22.25 9.89 -8.94
N LEU A 240 -21.69 9.19 -9.95
CA LEU A 240 -20.60 8.23 -9.73
C LEU A 240 -19.35 8.91 -9.17
N VAL A 241 -19.10 10.16 -9.56
CA VAL A 241 -17.96 10.96 -9.06
C VAL A 241 -18.14 11.25 -7.57
N TRP A 242 -19.37 11.49 -7.11
CA TRP A 242 -19.67 11.77 -5.71
C TRP A 242 -19.58 10.54 -4.81
N ILE A 243 -19.93 9.37 -5.33
CA ILE A 243 -19.87 8.10 -4.58
C ILE A 243 -18.45 7.57 -4.50
N ASN A 244 -17.62 7.80 -5.53
CA ASN A 244 -16.25 7.29 -5.58
C ASN A 244 -15.31 8.09 -4.66
N PRO A 245 -14.83 7.53 -3.53
CA PRO A 245 -13.97 8.26 -2.61
C PRO A 245 -12.65 8.67 -3.26
N VAL A 246 -12.15 7.89 -4.22
CA VAL A 246 -10.90 8.19 -4.95
C VAL A 246 -11.09 9.42 -5.85
N ALA A 247 -12.28 9.61 -6.43
CA ALA A 247 -12.57 10.79 -7.24
C ALA A 247 -12.56 12.06 -6.38
N GLY A 248 -13.10 11.99 -5.15
CA GLY A 248 -13.02 13.06 -4.16
C GLY A 248 -11.57 13.39 -3.79
N MET A 249 -10.77 12.38 -3.45
CA MET A 249 -9.34 12.56 -3.11
C MET A 249 -8.56 13.21 -4.26
N VAL A 250 -8.71 12.71 -5.49
CA VAL A 250 -8.06 13.27 -6.68
C VAL A 250 -8.49 14.73 -6.91
N GLY A 251 -9.78 15.03 -6.70
CA GLY A 251 -10.31 16.38 -6.77
C GLY A 251 -9.64 17.32 -5.76
N ASP A 252 -9.54 16.91 -4.50
CA ASP A 252 -8.91 17.73 -3.45
C ASP A 252 -7.41 17.91 -3.68
N TYR A 253 -6.68 16.90 -4.16
CA TYR A 253 -5.28 17.07 -4.55
C TYR A 253 -5.12 18.16 -5.61
N ARG A 254 -6.01 18.22 -6.61
CA ARG A 254 -5.99 19.26 -7.64
C ARG A 254 -6.31 20.63 -7.07
N ARG A 255 -7.36 20.74 -6.26
CA ARG A 255 -7.77 22.01 -5.63
C ARG A 255 -6.63 22.60 -4.82
N VAL A 256 -5.96 21.75 -4.03
CA VAL A 256 -4.88 22.14 -3.14
C VAL A 256 -3.59 22.46 -3.91
N MET A 257 -3.19 21.62 -4.87
CA MET A 257 -1.89 21.77 -5.54
C MET A 257 -1.89 22.76 -6.70
N LEU A 258 -3.00 22.84 -7.45
CA LEU A 258 -3.06 23.58 -8.72
C LEU A 258 -3.98 24.81 -8.67
N GLU A 259 -5.06 24.77 -7.88
CA GLU A 259 -6.02 25.88 -7.82
C GLU A 259 -5.80 26.81 -6.62
N GLY A 260 -4.92 26.43 -5.69
CA GLY A 260 -4.67 27.19 -4.47
C GLY A 260 -5.83 27.25 -3.48
N LYS A 261 -6.82 26.35 -3.62
CA LYS A 261 -8.03 26.32 -2.81
C LYS A 261 -7.90 25.30 -1.68
N ALA A 262 -8.65 25.53 -0.61
CA ALA A 262 -8.86 24.52 0.41
C ALA A 262 -9.57 23.27 -0.18
N PRO A 263 -9.39 22.09 0.43
CA PRO A 263 -10.20 20.92 0.14
C PRO A 263 -11.69 21.24 0.24
N ASP A 264 -12.51 20.53 -0.52
CA ASP A 264 -13.95 20.57 -0.29
C ASP A 264 -14.25 19.79 0.99
N PHE A 265 -14.47 20.50 2.10
CA PHE A 265 -14.67 19.88 3.41
C PHE A 265 -15.86 18.92 3.46
N GLY A 266 -16.89 19.12 2.63
CA GLY A 266 -18.03 18.21 2.53
C GLY A 266 -17.62 16.88 1.92
N ILE A 267 -16.97 16.93 0.75
CA ILE A 267 -16.45 15.73 0.06
C ILE A 267 -15.36 15.05 0.92
N PHE A 268 -14.48 15.85 1.53
CA PHE A 268 -13.45 15.39 2.47
C PHE A 268 -14.05 14.56 3.60
N ALA A 269 -15.10 15.06 4.26
CA ALA A 269 -15.74 14.35 5.36
C ALA A 269 -16.32 13.00 4.89
N VAL A 270 -16.95 12.98 3.72
CA VAL A 270 -17.55 11.76 3.15
C VAL A 270 -16.49 10.70 2.85
N TYR A 271 -15.46 11.02 2.06
CA TYR A 271 -14.46 10.00 1.75
C TYR A 271 -13.64 9.61 2.98
N THR A 272 -13.43 10.53 3.94
CA THR A 272 -12.73 10.21 5.18
C THR A 272 -13.53 9.24 6.05
N ALA A 273 -14.85 9.44 6.15
CA ALA A 273 -15.74 8.50 6.85
C ALA A 273 -15.70 7.10 6.21
N VAL A 274 -15.75 7.05 4.86
CA VAL A 274 -15.60 5.80 4.10
C VAL A 274 -14.24 5.15 4.36
N SER A 275 -13.15 5.92 4.31
CA SER A 275 -11.79 5.43 4.60
C SER A 275 -11.67 4.84 6.01
N ILE A 276 -12.26 5.50 7.02
CA ILE A 276 -12.26 5.02 8.40
C ILE A 276 -13.04 3.72 8.52
N ALA A 277 -14.26 3.67 7.97
CA ALA A 277 -15.09 2.48 7.99
C ALA A 277 -14.37 1.28 7.33
N LEU A 278 -13.74 1.54 6.19
CA LEU A 278 -13.00 0.53 5.42
C LEU A 278 -11.72 0.08 6.13
N PHE A 279 -11.04 0.98 6.84
CA PHE A 279 -9.88 0.65 7.66
C PHE A 279 -10.24 -0.34 8.77
N PHE A 280 -11.29 -0.07 9.54
CA PHE A 280 -11.73 -0.96 10.61
C PHE A 280 -12.30 -2.28 10.07
N ALA A 281 -13.15 -2.21 9.03
CA ALA A 281 -13.73 -3.40 8.43
C ALA A 281 -12.64 -4.31 7.81
N GLY A 282 -11.68 -3.73 7.11
CA GLY A 282 -10.56 -4.45 6.51
C GLY A 282 -9.65 -5.08 7.56
N TYR A 283 -9.36 -4.36 8.66
CA TYR A 283 -8.60 -4.90 9.78
C TYR A 283 -9.28 -6.12 10.41
N TYR A 284 -10.57 -5.99 10.74
CA TYR A 284 -11.36 -7.06 11.33
C TYR A 284 -11.41 -8.29 10.40
N PHE A 285 -11.64 -8.06 9.11
CA PHE A 285 -11.63 -9.12 8.10
C PHE A 285 -10.28 -9.86 8.07
N PHE A 286 -9.17 -9.12 8.04
CA PHE A 286 -7.83 -9.72 8.02
C PHE A 286 -7.50 -10.47 9.32
N MET A 287 -7.87 -9.94 10.49
CA MET A 287 -7.64 -10.64 11.76
C MET A 287 -8.40 -11.96 11.84
N LYS A 288 -9.62 -11.99 11.31
CA LYS A 288 -10.45 -13.20 11.26
C LYS A 288 -9.87 -14.25 10.31
N THR A 289 -9.42 -13.84 9.12
CA THR A 289 -8.91 -14.75 8.08
C THR A 289 -7.46 -15.19 8.32
N LYS A 290 -6.63 -14.38 8.98
CA LYS A 290 -5.23 -14.69 9.32
C LYS A 290 -5.08 -16.01 10.08
N ARG A 291 -6.10 -16.43 10.85
CA ARG A 291 -6.07 -17.67 11.65
C ARG A 291 -5.87 -18.93 10.80
N SER A 292 -6.38 -18.94 9.57
CA SER A 292 -6.31 -20.10 8.67
C SER A 292 -5.22 -19.97 7.60
N PHE A 293 -4.37 -18.94 7.68
CA PHE A 293 -3.28 -18.75 6.72
C PHE A 293 -2.27 -19.90 6.74
N ALA A 294 -1.99 -20.47 7.92
CA ALA A 294 -1.06 -21.59 8.07
C ALA A 294 -1.56 -22.89 7.43
N ASP A 295 -2.89 -23.07 7.34
CA ASP A 295 -3.49 -24.27 6.77
C ASP A 295 -3.49 -24.26 5.23
N VAL A 296 -3.42 -23.06 4.63
CA VAL A 296 -3.51 -22.85 3.17
C VAL A 296 -2.14 -22.68 2.50
N MET A 297 -1.09 -22.33 3.26
CA MET A 297 0.28 -22.06 2.76
C MET A 297 1.30 -23.14 3.11
#